data_AF-A0A345DCH2-F1
#
_entry.id   AF-A0A345DCH2-F1
#
_cell.length_a   1.000
_cell.length_b   1.000
_cell.length_c   1.000
_cell.angle_alpha   90.00
_cell.angle_beta   90.00
_cell.angle_gamma   90.00
#
_symmetry.space_group_name_H-M   'P 1'
#
loop_
_entity.id
_entity.type
_entity.pdbx_description
1 polymer ?
#
loop_
_entity_poly.entity_id
_entity_poly.type
_entity_poly.pdbx_seq_one_letter_code
_entity_poly.pdbx_strand_id
1 'polypeptide(L)'
;MTFNQLVQKKWFAPLFVAILGFVGALGGSLVSGMFQLNQWDSQIAYEKKKAVLEQRVKLLEKLSNVANSAAQMRTYNDYLVLQADLAQIYATCQTNREKGCIKPDEPKVVAEINVKRTELNAEYSSTIQLMKVYFSSSILPVLNELTSRKDWWAPDVEAKFLALVGSASSEIESL
;
A
#
# COMPACT_ATOMS: atom_id res chain seq x y z
N MET A 1 45.91 -71.75 -27.53
CA MET A 1 45.31 -70.41 -27.69
C MET A 1 44.57 -70.08 -26.41
N THR A 2 44.99 -68.99 -25.77
CA THR A 2 44.87 -68.71 -24.33
C THR A 2 43.50 -68.18 -23.90
N PHE A 3 43.03 -68.68 -22.75
CA PHE A 3 41.82 -68.31 -22.00
C PHE A 3 41.67 -66.80 -21.70
N ASN A 4 42.72 -66.00 -21.95
CA ASN A 4 42.74 -64.55 -21.78
C ASN A 4 41.97 -63.74 -22.86
N GLN A 5 41.60 -64.31 -24.01
CA GLN A 5 40.88 -63.54 -25.04
C GLN A 5 39.35 -63.50 -24.88
N LEU A 6 38.76 -64.38 -24.07
CA LEU A 6 37.31 -64.40 -23.82
C LEU A 6 36.88 -63.50 -22.65
N VAL A 7 37.83 -63.11 -21.77
CA VAL A 7 37.55 -62.23 -20.63
C VAL A 7 37.52 -60.77 -21.06
N GLN A 8 38.39 -60.32 -21.99
CA GLN A 8 38.43 -58.90 -22.39
C GLN A 8 37.14 -58.39 -23.06
N LYS A 9 36.38 -59.24 -23.76
CA LYS A 9 35.19 -58.81 -24.52
C LYS A 9 33.93 -58.66 -23.66
N LYS A 10 33.88 -59.25 -22.46
CA LYS A 10 32.70 -59.22 -21.57
C LYS A 10 32.65 -58.02 -20.60
N TRP A 11 33.77 -57.33 -20.40
CA TRP A 11 33.83 -56.14 -19.53
C TRP A 11 33.46 -54.83 -20.24
N PHE A 12 33.46 -54.79 -21.58
CA PHE A 12 33.17 -53.57 -22.33
C PHE A 12 31.69 -53.14 -22.25
N ALA A 13 30.76 -54.10 -22.30
CA ALA A 13 29.32 -53.83 -22.22
C ALA A 13 28.88 -53.19 -20.88
N PRO A 14 29.24 -53.75 -19.70
CA PRO A 14 28.87 -53.13 -18.43
C PRO A 14 29.55 -51.77 -18.21
N LEU A 15 30.77 -51.57 -18.73
CA LEU A 15 31.45 -50.28 -18.65
C LEU A 15 30.72 -49.21 -19.47
N PHE A 16 30.26 -49.53 -20.68
CA PHE A 16 29.48 -48.62 -21.50
C PHE A 16 28.12 -48.28 -20.87
N VAL A 17 27.42 -49.26 -20.30
CA VAL A 17 26.15 -49.04 -19.59
C VAL A 17 26.38 -48.17 -18.34
N ALA A 18 27.47 -48.39 -17.60
CA ALA A 18 27.82 -47.55 -16.45
C ALA A 18 28.16 -46.12 -16.87
N ILE A 19 28.90 -45.92 -17.97
CA ILE A 19 29.22 -44.59 -18.49
C ILE A 19 27.96 -43.88 -19.00
N LEU A 20 27.08 -44.57 -19.74
CA LEU A 20 25.81 -44.00 -20.20
C LEU A 20 24.87 -43.69 -19.04
N GLY A 21 24.81 -44.55 -18.02
CA GLY A 21 24.07 -44.30 -16.80
C GLY A 21 24.61 -43.09 -16.03
N PHE A 22 25.93 -42.95 -15.96
CA PHE A 22 26.59 -41.82 -15.31
C PHE A 22 26.37 -40.50 -16.07
N VAL A 23 26.53 -40.50 -17.40
CA VAL A 23 26.28 -39.31 -18.24
C VAL A 23 24.79 -38.95 -18.25
N GLY A 24 23.89 -39.93 -18.28
CA GLY A 24 22.45 -39.72 -18.15
C GLY A 24 22.05 -39.14 -16.80
N ALA A 25 22.65 -39.61 -15.71
CA ALA A 25 22.42 -39.08 -14.36
C ALA A 25 22.96 -37.66 -14.19
N LEU A 26 24.13 -37.34 -14.76
CA LEU A 26 24.69 -35.99 -14.78
C LEU A 26 23.83 -35.04 -15.63
N GLY A 27 23.41 -35.47 -16.82
CA GLY A 27 22.52 -34.69 -17.69
C GLY A 27 21.16 -34.43 -17.04
N GLY A 28 20.56 -35.46 -16.43
CA GLY A 28 19.29 -35.35 -15.71
C GLY A 28 19.38 -34.41 -14.49
N SER A 29 20.49 -34.48 -13.73
CA SER A 29 20.73 -33.60 -12.58
C SER A 29 20.93 -32.12 -12.98
N LEU A 30 21.59 -31.86 -14.11
CA LEU A 30 21.76 -30.48 -14.61
C LEU A 30 20.45 -29.88 -15.12
N VAL A 31 19.66 -30.66 -15.87
CA VAL A 31 18.36 -30.23 -16.37
C VAL A 31 17.37 -30.03 -15.22
N SER A 32 17.32 -30.95 -14.23
CA SER A 32 16.45 -30.80 -13.07
C SER A 32 16.83 -29.58 -12.20
N GLY A 33 18.12 -29.30 -12.05
CA GLY A 33 18.61 -28.10 -11.36
C GLY A 33 18.19 -26.80 -12.06
N MET A 34 18.26 -26.74 -13.39
CA MET A 34 17.78 -25.57 -14.16
C MET A 34 16.25 -25.41 -14.06
N PHE A 35 15.49 -26.51 -14.08
CA PHE A 35 14.04 -26.47 -13.89
C PHE A 35 13.64 -26.03 -12.48
N GLN A 36 14.35 -26.48 -11.44
CA GLN A 36 14.13 -26.03 -10.07
C GLN A 36 14.42 -24.55 -9.89
N LEU A 37 15.52 -24.04 -10.48
CA LEU A 37 15.84 -22.61 -10.45
C LEU A 37 14.75 -21.77 -11.12
N ASN A 38 14.28 -22.16 -12.31
CA ASN A 38 13.18 -21.47 -12.99
C ASN A 38 11.86 -21.51 -12.19
N GLN A 39 11.57 -22.62 -11.50
CA GLN A 39 10.40 -22.70 -10.62
C GLN A 39 10.53 -21.79 -9.40
N TRP A 40 11.72 -21.72 -8.79
CA TRP A 40 12.00 -20.81 -7.69
C TRP A 40 11.88 -19.34 -8.10
N ASP A 41 12.45 -18.96 -9.25
CA ASP A 41 12.34 -17.60 -9.78
C ASP A 41 10.88 -17.22 -10.09
N SER A 42 10.11 -18.16 -10.66
CA SER A 42 8.68 -17.98 -10.90
C SER A 42 7.88 -17.84 -9.60
N GLN A 43 8.19 -18.64 -8.58
CA GLN A 43 7.55 -18.53 -7.25
C GLN A 43 7.87 -17.20 -6.57
N ILE A 44 9.14 -16.78 -6.57
CA ILE A 44 9.55 -15.48 -6.01
C ILE A 44 8.86 -14.34 -6.75
N ALA A 45 8.74 -14.40 -8.08
CA ALA A 45 8.02 -13.41 -8.86
C ALA A 45 6.52 -13.39 -8.51
N TYR A 46 5.91 -14.55 -8.34
CA TYR A 46 4.51 -14.67 -7.93
C TYR A 46 4.26 -14.12 -6.52
N GLU A 47 5.12 -14.44 -5.55
CA GLU A 47 5.04 -13.91 -4.18
C GLU A 47 5.20 -12.39 -4.15
N LYS A 48 6.13 -11.84 -4.94
CA LYS A 48 6.28 -10.38 -5.09
C LYS A 48 5.01 -9.74 -5.65
N LYS A 49 4.42 -10.31 -6.71
CA LYS A 49 3.17 -9.82 -7.29
C LYS A 49 2.03 -9.87 -6.28
N LYS A 50 1.90 -10.98 -5.55
CA LYS A 50 0.91 -11.17 -4.49
C LYS A 50 1.07 -10.11 -3.39
N ALA A 51 2.29 -9.89 -2.90
CA ALA A 51 2.55 -8.88 -1.88
C ALA A 51 2.17 -7.46 -2.34
N VAL A 52 2.47 -7.10 -3.60
CA VAL A 52 2.07 -5.80 -4.17
C VAL A 52 0.55 -5.69 -4.26
N LEU A 53 -0.13 -6.74 -4.71
CA LEU A 53 -1.60 -6.78 -4.80
C LEU A 53 -2.25 -6.60 -3.42
N GLU A 54 -1.77 -7.32 -2.40
CA GLU A 54 -2.25 -7.20 -1.03
C GLU A 54 -2.07 -5.78 -0.48
N GLN A 55 -0.93 -5.13 -0.77
CA GLN A 55 -0.73 -3.73 -0.38
C GLN A 55 -1.68 -2.78 -1.11
N ARG A 56 -1.94 -2.98 -2.40
CA ARG A 56 -2.89 -2.17 -3.17
C ARG A 56 -4.31 -2.27 -2.61
N VAL A 57 -4.77 -3.48 -2.31
CA VAL A 57 -6.09 -3.71 -1.69
C VAL A 57 -6.18 -3.03 -0.32
N LYS A 58 -5.15 -3.20 0.52
CA LYS A 58 -5.08 -2.55 1.84
C LYS A 58 -5.10 -1.02 1.74
N LEU A 59 -4.43 -0.44 0.73
CA LEU A 59 -4.43 0.99 0.50
C LEU A 59 -5.78 1.51 0.02
N LEU A 60 -6.51 0.74 -0.80
CA LEU A 60 -7.89 1.07 -1.17
C LEU A 60 -8.83 1.08 0.03
N GLU A 61 -8.71 0.10 0.92
CA GLU A 61 -9.50 0.05 2.15
C GLU A 61 -9.22 1.28 3.03
N LYS A 62 -7.93 1.62 3.22
CA LYS A 62 -7.54 2.83 3.94
C LYS A 62 -8.06 4.10 3.28
N LEU A 63 -7.99 4.20 1.95
CA LEU A 63 -8.52 5.35 1.22
C LEU A 63 -10.02 5.51 1.46
N SER A 64 -10.77 4.41 1.43
CA SER A 64 -12.22 4.40 1.72
C SER A 64 -12.49 4.90 3.14
N ASN A 65 -11.75 4.40 4.13
CA ASN A 65 -11.90 4.84 5.52
C ASN A 65 -11.60 6.34 5.69
N VAL A 66 -10.53 6.83 5.05
CA VAL A 66 -10.18 8.25 5.04
C VAL A 66 -11.27 9.09 4.36
N ALA A 67 -11.79 8.65 3.22
CA ALA A 67 -12.87 9.34 2.51
C ALA A 67 -14.14 9.44 3.39
N ASN A 68 -14.50 8.35 4.08
CA ASN A 68 -15.62 8.33 5.01
C ASN A 68 -15.39 9.23 6.24
N SER A 69 -14.13 9.47 6.61
CA SER A 69 -13.74 10.34 7.73
C SER A 69 -13.81 11.84 7.37
N ALA A 70 -14.07 12.21 6.11
CA ALA A 70 -14.15 13.60 5.67
C ALA A 70 -15.20 14.41 6.44
N ALA A 71 -16.39 13.85 6.68
CA ALA A 71 -17.42 14.53 7.45
C ALA A 71 -16.99 14.81 8.89
N GLN A 72 -16.31 13.86 9.53
CA GLN A 72 -15.77 14.00 10.87
C GLN A 72 -14.66 15.06 10.92
N MET A 73 -13.76 15.05 9.94
CA MET A 73 -12.71 16.06 9.78
C MET A 73 -13.28 17.47 9.64
N ARG A 74 -14.36 17.63 8.85
CA ARG A 74 -15.09 18.89 8.70
C ARG A 74 -15.64 19.37 10.04
N THR A 75 -16.34 18.51 10.77
CA THR A 75 -16.89 18.85 12.09
C THR A 75 -15.80 19.30 13.07
N TYR A 76 -14.65 18.63 13.10
CA TYR A 76 -13.53 19.05 13.94
C TYR A 76 -12.95 20.39 13.51
N ASN A 77 -12.81 20.63 12.22
CA ASN A 77 -12.34 21.91 11.72
C ASN A 77 -13.31 23.04 12.07
N ASP A 78 -14.60 22.86 11.80
CA ASP A 78 -15.64 23.86 12.04
C ASP A 78 -15.76 24.18 13.54
N TYR A 79 -15.65 23.18 14.40
CA TYR A 79 -15.58 23.38 15.85
C TYR A 79 -14.37 24.24 16.25
N LEU A 80 -13.17 23.95 15.73
CA LEU A 80 -11.98 24.73 16.08
C LEU A 80 -12.05 26.18 15.57
N VAL A 81 -12.64 26.41 14.40
CA VAL A 81 -12.90 27.76 13.88
C VAL A 81 -13.87 28.49 14.81
N LEU A 82 -15.00 27.86 15.16
CA LEU A 82 -15.96 28.44 16.10
C LEU A 82 -15.31 28.80 17.45
N GLN A 83 -14.46 27.94 17.99
CA GLN A 83 -13.76 28.21 19.26
C GLN A 83 -12.78 29.38 19.15
N ALA A 84 -12.09 29.52 18.01
CA ALA A 84 -11.23 30.67 17.76
C ALA A 84 -12.03 31.98 17.68
N ASP A 85 -13.17 31.96 16.98
CA ASP A 85 -14.07 33.11 16.86
C ASP A 85 -14.67 33.49 18.22
N LEU A 86 -15.14 32.51 18.99
CA LEU A 86 -15.65 32.72 20.35
C LEU A 86 -14.58 33.29 21.28
N ALA A 87 -13.32 32.84 21.18
CA ALA A 87 -12.23 33.39 21.98
C ALA A 87 -11.99 34.88 21.67
N GLN A 88 -12.07 35.27 20.39
CA GLN A 88 -11.92 36.67 19.98
C GLN A 88 -13.09 37.54 20.45
N ILE A 89 -14.32 37.05 20.29
CA ILE A 89 -15.53 37.73 20.75
C ILE A 89 -15.51 37.88 22.27
N TYR A 90 -15.17 36.82 23.00
CA TYR A 90 -15.08 36.81 24.46
C TYR A 90 -14.05 37.81 24.98
N ALA A 91 -12.87 37.87 24.36
CA ALA A 91 -11.83 38.85 24.71
C ALA A 91 -12.36 40.29 24.56
N THR A 92 -13.03 40.59 23.45
CA THR A 92 -13.60 41.91 23.17
C THR A 92 -14.72 42.26 24.17
N CYS A 93 -15.62 41.32 24.44
CA CYS A 93 -16.73 41.47 25.40
C CYS A 93 -16.21 41.76 26.82
N GLN A 94 -15.16 41.05 27.24
CA GLN A 94 -14.49 41.28 28.53
C GLN A 94 -13.85 42.67 28.60
N THR A 95 -13.18 43.10 27.52
CA THR A 95 -12.61 44.46 27.43
C THR A 95 -13.70 45.53 27.56
N ASN A 96 -14.87 45.33 26.96
CA ASN A 96 -16.00 46.27 27.00
C ASN A 96 -16.83 46.19 28.29
N ARG A 97 -16.55 45.26 29.20
CA ARG A 97 -17.32 45.00 30.43
C ARG A 97 -18.81 44.73 30.17
N GLU A 98 -19.13 44.11 29.04
CA GLU A 98 -20.49 43.71 28.69
C GLU A 98 -20.94 42.54 29.57
N LYS A 99 -22.25 42.46 29.87
CA LYS A 99 -22.82 41.34 30.63
C LYS A 99 -23.21 40.22 29.68
N GLY A 100 -23.03 38.96 30.10
CA GLY A 100 -23.45 37.78 29.32
C GLY A 100 -22.45 37.30 28.27
N CYS A 101 -21.16 37.58 28.44
CA CYS A 101 -20.11 37.10 27.52
C CYS A 101 -20.13 35.57 27.43
N ILE A 102 -20.26 35.05 26.20
CA ILE A 102 -20.17 33.61 25.92
C ILE A 102 -18.70 33.21 25.95
N LYS A 103 -18.34 32.32 26.87
CA LYS A 103 -16.97 31.84 27.03
C LYS A 103 -16.70 30.71 26.03
N PRO A 104 -15.52 30.68 25.37
CA PRO A 104 -15.10 29.49 24.64
C PRO A 104 -14.92 28.29 25.58
N ASP A 105 -14.90 27.11 25.00
CA ASP A 105 -14.65 25.86 25.71
C ASP A 105 -13.26 25.85 26.36
N GLU A 106 -13.06 24.95 27.31
CA GLU A 106 -11.77 24.82 27.99
C GLU A 106 -10.65 24.42 27.02
N PRO A 107 -9.42 24.95 27.19
CA PRO A 107 -8.29 24.64 26.31
C PRO A 107 -8.01 23.15 26.15
N LYS A 108 -8.30 22.34 27.19
CA LYS A 108 -8.14 20.89 27.16
C LYS A 108 -9.06 20.23 26.12
N VAL A 109 -10.33 20.64 26.08
CA VAL A 109 -11.31 20.10 25.11
C VAL A 109 -10.91 20.46 23.69
N VAL A 110 -10.51 21.72 23.47
CA VAL A 110 -10.03 22.21 22.18
C VAL A 110 -8.78 21.46 21.73
N ALA A 111 -7.84 21.20 22.64
CA ALA A 111 -6.63 20.43 22.36
C ALA A 111 -6.95 18.98 21.95
N GLU A 112 -7.86 18.30 22.65
CA GLU A 112 -8.29 16.93 22.31
C GLU A 112 -8.90 16.86 20.90
N ILE A 113 -9.74 17.82 20.51
CA ILE A 113 -10.30 17.88 19.15
C ILE A 113 -9.22 18.19 18.11
N ASN A 114 -8.27 19.08 18.41
CA ASN A 114 -7.17 19.38 17.51
C ASN A 114 -6.23 18.18 17.28
N VAL A 115 -6.00 17.34 18.30
CA VAL A 115 -5.26 16.08 18.15
C VAL A 115 -5.98 15.16 17.17
N LYS A 116 -7.28 14.91 17.35
CA LYS A 116 -8.07 14.07 16.44
C LYS A 116 -8.07 14.59 15.00
N ARG A 117 -8.19 15.91 14.81
CA ARG A 117 -8.06 16.54 13.49
C ARG A 117 -6.69 16.27 12.87
N THR A 118 -5.63 16.38 13.67
CA THR A 118 -4.25 16.18 13.20
C THR A 118 -3.99 14.73 12.83
N GLU A 119 -4.51 13.77 13.59
CA GLU A 119 -4.43 12.34 13.30
C GLU A 119 -5.11 11.99 11.97
N LEU A 120 -6.33 12.49 11.74
CA LEU A 120 -7.03 12.28 10.46
C LEU A 120 -6.25 12.88 9.27
N ASN A 121 -5.66 14.07 9.45
CA ASN A 121 -4.80 14.66 8.42
C ASN A 121 -3.54 13.83 8.14
N ALA A 122 -2.94 13.24 9.17
CA ALA A 122 -1.78 12.38 9.01
C ALA A 122 -2.15 11.06 8.30
N GLU A 123 -3.30 10.48 8.63
CA GLU A 123 -3.82 9.28 7.97
C GLU A 123 -4.12 9.55 6.48
N TYR A 124 -4.77 10.67 6.17
CA TYR A 124 -4.99 11.12 4.80
C TYR A 124 -3.66 11.27 4.04
N SER A 125 -2.73 12.04 4.60
CA SER A 125 -1.45 12.35 3.95
C SER A 125 -0.62 11.09 3.69
N SER A 126 -0.54 10.19 4.67
CA SER A 126 0.19 8.93 4.54
C SER A 126 -0.46 7.99 3.53
N THR A 127 -1.80 7.91 3.51
CA THR A 127 -2.53 7.08 2.54
C THR A 127 -2.30 7.55 1.11
N ILE A 128 -2.46 8.85 0.84
CA ILE A 128 -2.23 9.43 -0.49
C ILE A 128 -0.77 9.24 -0.94
N GLN A 129 0.20 9.43 -0.05
CA GLN A 129 1.61 9.19 -0.38
C GLN A 129 1.90 7.73 -0.73
N LEU A 130 1.37 6.78 0.07
CA LEU A 130 1.54 5.36 -0.21
C LEU A 130 0.85 4.94 -1.52
N MET A 131 -0.30 5.53 -1.84
CA MET A 131 -0.95 5.29 -3.12
C MET A 131 -0.05 5.70 -4.31
N LYS A 132 0.68 6.81 -4.23
CA LYS A 132 1.65 7.21 -5.27
C LYS A 132 2.79 6.21 -5.45
N VAL A 133 3.12 5.42 -4.44
CA VAL A 133 4.20 4.43 -4.47
C VAL A 133 3.73 3.11 -5.08
N TYR A 134 2.52 2.66 -4.73
CA TYR A 134 2.05 1.31 -5.08
C TYR A 134 1.23 1.23 -6.36
N PHE A 135 0.66 2.34 -6.83
CA PHE A 135 -0.14 2.40 -8.05
C PHE A 135 0.60 3.11 -9.18
N SER A 136 0.10 2.92 -10.40
CA SER A 136 0.75 3.40 -11.61
C SER A 136 0.48 4.86 -11.91
N SER A 137 0.99 5.34 -13.05
CA SER A 137 0.83 6.72 -13.49
C SER A 137 -0.61 7.11 -13.81
N SER A 138 -1.53 6.16 -14.05
CA SER A 138 -2.94 6.47 -14.37
C SER A 138 -3.66 7.20 -13.25
N ILE A 139 -3.34 6.92 -11.98
CA ILE A 139 -4.00 7.58 -10.84
C ILE A 139 -3.28 8.84 -10.34
N LEU A 140 -2.07 9.11 -10.83
CA LEU A 140 -1.28 10.27 -10.39
C LEU A 140 -1.96 11.62 -10.60
N PRO A 141 -2.71 11.90 -11.68
CA PRO A 141 -3.41 13.17 -11.82
C PRO A 141 -4.37 13.43 -10.66
N VAL A 142 -5.20 12.44 -10.33
CA VAL A 142 -6.18 12.52 -9.23
C VAL A 142 -5.47 12.63 -7.88
N LEU A 143 -4.41 11.84 -7.66
CA LEU A 143 -3.63 11.89 -6.43
C LEU A 143 -2.94 13.24 -6.24
N ASN A 144 -2.38 13.84 -7.29
CA ASN A 144 -1.71 15.13 -7.22
C ASN A 144 -2.69 16.25 -6.90
N GLU A 145 -3.87 16.20 -7.50
CA GLU A 145 -4.95 17.13 -7.18
C GLU A 145 -5.36 17.02 -5.71
N LEU A 146 -5.62 15.80 -5.22
CA LEU A 146 -5.93 15.56 -3.81
C LEU A 146 -4.79 16.04 -2.88
N THR A 147 -3.53 15.73 -3.21
CA THR A 147 -2.36 16.16 -2.41
C THR A 147 -2.27 17.68 -2.28
N SER A 148 -2.70 18.43 -3.30
CA SER A 148 -2.63 19.89 -3.31
C SER A 148 -3.75 20.58 -2.50
N ARG A 149 -4.82 19.85 -2.18
CA ARG A 149 -5.98 20.37 -1.46
C ARG A 149 -5.71 20.38 0.03
N LYS A 150 -5.73 21.57 0.64
CA LYS A 150 -5.68 21.73 2.11
C LYS A 150 -6.96 21.27 2.79
N ASP A 151 -8.07 21.33 2.07
CA ASP A 151 -9.44 21.08 2.46
C ASP A 151 -9.97 19.77 1.85
N TRP A 152 -9.18 18.69 1.92
CA TRP A 152 -9.55 17.40 1.31
C TRP A 152 -10.89 16.85 1.84
N TRP A 153 -11.36 17.33 2.98
CA TRP A 153 -12.65 17.01 3.58
C TRP A 153 -13.83 17.85 3.04
N ALA A 154 -13.62 18.71 2.04
CA ALA A 154 -14.69 19.51 1.45
C ALA A 154 -15.65 18.64 0.61
N PRO A 155 -16.95 18.98 0.52
CA PRO A 155 -17.94 18.17 -0.19
C PRO A 155 -17.61 17.94 -1.67
N ASP A 156 -16.98 18.93 -2.33
CA ASP A 156 -16.61 18.85 -3.74
C ASP A 156 -15.45 17.88 -4.03
N VAL A 157 -14.79 17.38 -2.98
CA VAL A 157 -13.68 16.42 -3.08
C VAL A 157 -14.19 14.97 -3.11
N GLU A 158 -15.41 14.71 -2.67
CA GLU A 158 -15.98 13.35 -2.59
C GLU A 158 -15.94 12.63 -3.95
N ALA A 159 -16.32 13.34 -5.02
CA ALA A 159 -16.25 12.82 -6.39
C ALA A 159 -14.82 12.42 -6.80
N LYS A 160 -13.79 13.08 -6.25
CA LYS A 160 -12.38 12.77 -6.54
C LYS A 160 -11.93 11.53 -5.79
N PHE A 161 -12.39 11.32 -4.55
CA PHE A 161 -12.15 10.06 -3.85
C PHE A 161 -12.80 8.89 -4.59
N LEU A 162 -14.04 9.03 -5.06
CA LEU A 162 -14.72 8.00 -5.84
C LEU A 162 -13.99 7.71 -7.16
N ALA A 163 -13.56 8.75 -7.89
CA ALA A 163 -12.77 8.60 -9.11
C ALA A 163 -11.42 7.90 -8.85
N LEU A 164 -10.78 8.22 -7.73
CA LEU A 164 -9.52 7.60 -7.31
C LEU A 164 -9.73 6.11 -6.97
N VAL A 165 -10.76 5.78 -6.21
CA VAL A 165 -11.13 4.39 -5.90
C VAL A 165 -11.41 3.62 -7.18
N GLY A 166 -12.23 4.16 -8.09
CA GLY A 166 -12.55 3.50 -9.35
C GLY A 166 -11.31 3.24 -10.21
N SER A 167 -10.43 4.22 -10.34
CA SER A 167 -9.20 4.10 -11.11
C SER A 167 -8.23 3.09 -10.48
N ALA A 168 -8.05 3.13 -9.16
CA ALA A 168 -7.19 2.20 -8.43
C ALA A 168 -7.73 0.76 -8.46
N SER A 169 -9.05 0.56 -8.37
CA SER A 169 -9.68 -0.76 -8.54
C SER A 169 -9.43 -1.33 -9.93
N SER A 170 -9.53 -0.52 -10.98
CA SER A 170 -9.27 -0.98 -12.35
C SER A 170 -7.83 -1.46 -12.55
N GLU A 171 -6.85 -0.83 -11.88
CA GLU A 171 -5.45 -1.29 -11.91
C GLU A 171 -5.25 -2.63 -11.21
N ILE A 172 -6.05 -2.92 -10.18
CA ILE A 172 -6.02 -4.21 -9.46
C ILE A 172 -6.60 -5.32 -10.34
N GLU A 173 -7.69 -5.05 -11.06
CA GLU A 173 -8.33 -6.00 -11.97
C GLU A 173 -7.49 -6.31 -13.22
N SER A 174 -6.57 -5.41 -13.58
CA SER A 174 -5.70 -5.55 -14.77
C SER A 174 -4.43 -6.41 -14.54
N LEU A 175 -4.18 -6.87 -13.32
CA LEU A 175 -2.99 -7.66 -12.93
C LEU A 175 -3.20 -9.18 -13.10
#